data_AF-H2XYQ5-F1
#
_entry.id   AF-H2XYQ5-F1
#
_cell.length_a   1.000
_cell.length_b   1.000
_cell.length_c   1.000
_cell.angle_alpha   90.00
_cell.angle_beta   90.00
_cell.angle_gamma   90.00
#
_symmetry.space_group_name_H-M   'P 1'
#
loop_
_entity.id
_entity.type
_entity.pdbx_description
1 polymer ?
#
loop_
_entity_poly.entity_id
_entity_poly.type
_entity_poly.pdbx_seq_one_letter_code
_entity_poly.pdbx_strand_id
1 'polypeptide(L)'
;MQILQLPRGKIKELNINDVRMGTLTTQALLPHLDVMDKLRLVSSSNDMNLSPYMEDISRKILNRQNKIEISIFGPATKHIRPMFRCLDKISKLSISEVNLTSNDHRSLEEAKVQHPSLQVEYMKYPYR
;
A
#
# COMPACT_ATOMS: atom_id res chain seq x y z
N MET A 1 -6.55 -24.30 12.30
CA MET A 1 -6.24 -23.00 11.68
C MET A 1 -6.24 -23.18 10.18
N GLN A 2 -7.15 -22.53 9.45
CA GLN A 2 -7.09 -22.48 7.98
C GLN A 2 -6.29 -21.24 7.58
N ILE A 3 -5.14 -21.47 6.97
CA ILE A 3 -4.36 -20.42 6.32
C ILE A 3 -5.06 -20.14 4.99
N LEU A 4 -5.37 -18.87 4.72
CA LEU A 4 -5.89 -18.44 3.43
C LEU A 4 -4.83 -18.76 2.35
N GLN A 5 -5.01 -19.86 1.62
CA GLN A 5 -4.14 -20.23 0.50
C GLN A 5 -4.76 -19.68 -0.78
N LEU A 6 -4.15 -18.66 -1.38
CA LEU A 6 -4.62 -18.10 -2.63
C LEU A 6 -3.79 -18.71 -3.78
N PRO A 7 -4.39 -19.09 -4.92
CA PRO A 7 -3.63 -19.61 -6.06
C PRO A 7 -2.68 -18.54 -6.61
N ARG A 8 -1.40 -18.89 -6.81
CA ARG A 8 -0.44 -18.04 -7.54
C ARG A 8 -1.03 -17.73 -8.93
N GLY A 9 -1.37 -16.45 -9.16
CA GLY A 9 -1.88 -15.93 -10.44
C GLY A 9 -3.37 -15.56 -10.49
N LYS A 10 -4.17 -15.75 -9.42
CA LYS A 10 -5.62 -15.42 -9.48
C LYS A 10 -6.00 -14.04 -8.95
N ILE A 11 -5.18 -13.39 -8.14
CA ILE A 11 -5.58 -12.13 -7.49
C ILE A 11 -4.96 -10.96 -8.23
N LYS A 12 -5.76 -10.34 -9.09
CA LYS A 12 -5.41 -9.07 -9.74
C LYS A 12 -5.53 -7.90 -8.78
N GLU A 13 -6.59 -7.86 -7.98
CA GLU A 13 -6.82 -6.82 -6.99
C GLU A 13 -7.17 -7.43 -5.64
N LEU A 14 -6.54 -6.92 -4.57
CA LEU A 14 -6.93 -7.21 -3.20
C LEU A 14 -7.32 -5.93 -2.48
N ASN A 15 -8.51 -5.92 -1.88
CA ASN A 15 -8.98 -4.83 -1.06
C ASN A 15 -9.13 -5.28 0.41
N ILE A 16 -8.37 -4.65 1.30
CA ILE A 16 -8.38 -4.91 2.73
C ILE A 16 -8.98 -3.68 3.42
N ASN A 17 -10.23 -3.80 3.88
CA ASN A 17 -10.94 -2.74 4.58
C ASN A 17 -11.10 -3.09 6.05
N ASP A 18 -10.62 -2.25 6.96
CA ASP A 18 -10.84 -2.34 8.41
C ASP A 18 -10.41 -3.67 9.05
N VAL A 19 -9.54 -4.43 8.36
CA VAL A 19 -8.99 -5.68 8.88
C VAL A 19 -7.75 -5.37 9.69
N ARG A 20 -7.74 -5.76 10.96
CA ARG A 20 -6.54 -5.76 11.78
C ARG A 20 -5.51 -6.72 11.18
N MET A 21 -4.40 -6.16 10.72
CA MET A 21 -3.27 -6.93 10.21
C MET A 21 -2.55 -7.60 11.38
N GLY A 22 -2.24 -8.86 11.18
CA GLY A 22 -1.44 -9.69 12.05
C GLY A 22 -0.42 -10.50 11.25
N THR A 23 0.43 -11.24 11.94
CA THR A 23 1.50 -12.00 11.30
C THR A 23 0.98 -12.96 10.24
N LEU A 24 -0.14 -13.65 10.50
CA LEU A 24 -0.75 -14.58 9.54
C LEU A 24 -1.33 -13.88 8.30
N THR A 25 -1.98 -12.72 8.46
CA THR A 25 -2.55 -11.99 7.31
C THR A 25 -1.44 -11.46 6.41
N THR A 26 -0.36 -10.96 7.01
CA THR A 26 0.83 -10.52 6.26
C THR A 26 1.50 -11.71 5.57
N GLN A 27 1.76 -12.81 6.27
CA GLN A 27 2.37 -14.01 5.68
C GLN A 27 1.53 -14.60 4.53
N ALA A 28 0.21 -14.52 4.62
CA ALA A 28 -0.68 -14.92 3.52
C ALA A 28 -0.64 -13.92 2.36
N LEU A 29 -0.50 -12.61 2.61
CA LEU A 29 -0.45 -11.57 1.58
C LEU A 29 0.86 -11.59 0.77
N LEU A 30 2.00 -11.66 1.44
CA LEU A 30 3.31 -11.45 0.82
C LEU A 30 3.58 -12.31 -0.43
N PRO A 31 3.22 -13.61 -0.50
CA PRO A 31 3.44 -14.44 -1.69
C PRO A 31 2.64 -14.01 -2.92
N HIS A 32 1.57 -13.23 -2.74
CA HIS A 32 0.70 -12.76 -3.83
C HIS A 32 1.05 -11.36 -4.29
N LEU A 33 1.80 -10.61 -3.48
CA LEU A 33 2.25 -9.26 -3.83
C LEU A 33 3.13 -9.20 -5.06
N ASP A 34 3.67 -10.30 -5.60
CA ASP A 34 4.48 -10.27 -6.84
C ASP A 34 3.63 -10.40 -8.12
N VAL A 35 2.43 -10.97 -7.99
CA VAL A 35 1.53 -11.27 -9.12
C VAL A 35 0.27 -10.42 -9.13
N MET A 36 0.11 -9.57 -8.11
CA MET A 36 -1.04 -8.67 -7.96
C MET A 36 -0.85 -7.40 -8.79
N ASP A 37 -1.92 -6.90 -9.39
CA ASP A 37 -1.92 -5.62 -10.12
C ASP A 37 -2.20 -4.46 -9.17
N LYS A 38 -3.06 -4.67 -8.16
CA LYS A 38 -3.50 -3.63 -7.24
C LYS A 38 -3.72 -4.09 -5.79
N LEU A 39 -3.16 -3.35 -4.84
CA LEU A 39 -3.42 -3.50 -3.42
C LEU A 39 -4.13 -2.25 -2.87
N ARG A 40 -5.27 -2.44 -2.23
CA ARG A 40 -6.01 -1.40 -1.54
C ARG A 40 -6.09 -1.66 -0.04
N LEU A 41 -5.65 -0.69 0.76
CA LEU A 41 -5.69 -0.68 2.21
C LEU A 41 -6.58 0.47 2.67
N VAL A 42 -7.73 0.17 3.24
CA VAL A 42 -8.68 1.19 3.71
C VAL A 42 -8.91 1.01 5.19
N SER A 43 -8.75 2.10 5.93
CA SER A 43 -9.06 2.14 7.34
C SER A 43 -10.06 3.25 7.61
N SER A 44 -11.13 2.94 8.33
CA SER A 44 -12.05 3.90 8.94
C SER A 44 -11.61 4.26 10.36
N SER A 45 -10.89 3.37 11.06
CA SER A 45 -10.30 3.60 12.39
C SER A 45 -8.77 3.52 12.38
N ASN A 46 -8.10 3.61 13.54
CA ASN A 46 -6.64 3.39 13.64
C ASN A 46 -6.28 1.89 13.87
N ASP A 47 -7.22 0.96 13.78
CA ASP A 47 -7.06 -0.39 14.35
C ASP A 47 -6.45 -1.43 13.42
N MET A 48 -6.08 -1.06 12.19
CA MET A 48 -5.49 -2.00 11.22
C MET A 48 -4.10 -2.53 11.62
N ASN A 49 -3.41 -1.95 12.61
CA ASN A 49 -2.09 -2.40 13.06
C ASN A 49 -1.06 -2.58 11.92
N LEU A 50 -1.05 -1.64 10.96
CA LEU A 50 -0.24 -1.73 9.75
C LEU A 50 1.26 -1.48 9.99
N SER A 51 1.59 -0.65 11.00
CA SER A 51 2.97 -0.21 11.29
C SER A 51 4.03 -1.33 11.22
N PRO A 52 3.89 -2.48 11.91
CA PRO A 52 4.91 -3.54 11.87
C PRO A 52 5.03 -4.26 10.52
N TYR A 53 4.04 -4.16 9.63
CA TYR A 53 3.96 -4.97 8.41
C TYR A 53 4.19 -4.18 7.12
N MET A 54 4.06 -2.85 7.16
CA MET A 54 4.34 -1.99 6.00
C MET A 54 5.77 -2.13 5.50
N GLU A 55 6.71 -2.39 6.40
CA GLU A 55 8.11 -2.65 6.06
C GLU A 55 8.27 -3.90 5.17
N ASP A 56 7.61 -5.00 5.53
CA ASP A 56 7.66 -6.25 4.76
C ASP A 56 6.94 -6.11 3.41
N ILE A 57 5.78 -5.43 3.40
CA ILE A 57 5.03 -5.12 2.18
C ILE A 57 5.90 -4.31 1.22
N SER A 58 6.51 -3.22 1.71
CA SER A 58 7.40 -2.39 0.90
C SER A 58 8.63 -3.16 0.41
N ARG A 59 9.17 -4.08 1.21
CA ARG A 59 10.30 -4.92 0.78
C ARG A 59 9.90 -5.84 -0.35
N LYS A 60 8.69 -6.39 -0.33
CA LYS A 60 8.21 -7.20 -1.46
C LYS A 60 7.95 -6.36 -2.70
N ILE A 61 7.30 -5.20 -2.56
CA ILE A 61 7.07 -4.31 -3.69
C ILE A 61 8.39 -3.88 -4.34
N LEU A 62 9.42 -3.55 -3.54
CA LEU A 62 10.75 -3.16 -4.04
C LEU A 62 11.37 -4.20 -4.98
N ASN A 63 11.08 -5.48 -4.79
CA ASN A 63 11.64 -6.58 -5.57
C ASN A 63 10.80 -6.97 -6.79
N ARG A 64 9.69 -6.27 -7.06
CA ARG A 64 8.83 -6.56 -8.20
C ARG A 64 9.51 -6.21 -9.52
N GLN A 65 9.25 -7.06 -10.52
CA GLN A 65 9.58 -6.78 -11.92
C GLN A 65 8.56 -5.80 -12.53
N ASN A 66 7.27 -6.04 -12.28
CA ASN A 66 6.17 -5.21 -12.78
C ASN A 66 5.71 -4.21 -11.74
N LYS A 67 5.28 -3.03 -12.19
CA LYS A 67 4.72 -2.03 -11.30
C LYS A 67 3.39 -2.49 -10.70
N ILE A 68 3.05 -1.95 -9.53
CA ILE A 68 1.78 -2.22 -8.83
C ILE A 68 1.03 -0.91 -8.62
N GLU A 69 -0.30 -0.98 -8.59
CA GLU A 69 -1.15 0.11 -8.10
C GLU A 69 -1.40 -0.04 -6.60
N ILE A 70 -1.23 1.05 -5.87
CA ILE A 70 -1.43 1.10 -4.42
C ILE A 70 -2.47 2.16 -4.09
N SER A 71 -3.42 1.78 -3.25
CA SER A 71 -4.42 2.69 -2.70
C SER A 71 -4.41 2.59 -1.18
N ILE A 72 -4.08 3.68 -0.48
CA ILE A 72 -4.10 3.73 0.99
C ILE A 72 -5.00 4.87 1.45
N PHE A 73 -6.07 4.54 2.17
CA PHE A 73 -7.08 5.52 2.55
C PHE A 73 -7.36 5.55 4.05
N GLY A 74 -7.79 6.73 4.50
CA GLY A 74 -8.09 6.99 5.91
C GLY A 74 -6.84 6.91 6.79
N PRO A 75 -6.95 6.50 8.07
CA PRO A 75 -5.83 6.48 8.99
C PRO A 75 -4.69 5.51 8.63
N ALA A 76 -4.92 4.54 7.73
CA ALA A 76 -3.86 3.68 7.21
C ALA A 76 -2.71 4.48 6.58
N THR A 77 -3.00 5.67 6.05
CA THR A 77 -2.01 6.54 5.40
C THR A 77 -0.89 6.99 6.34
N LYS A 78 -1.10 6.97 7.66
CA LYS A 78 -0.04 7.26 8.66
C LYS A 78 1.16 6.31 8.56
N HIS A 79 0.97 5.13 7.97
CA HIS A 79 2.00 4.11 7.85
C HIS A 79 2.60 4.02 6.44
N ILE A 80 2.39 5.02 5.58
CA ILE A 80 2.85 5.00 4.18
C ILE A 80 4.37 5.08 4.02
N ARG A 81 5.10 5.69 4.99
CA ARG A 81 6.52 6.04 4.85
C ARG A 81 7.44 4.91 4.38
N PRO A 82 7.32 3.65 4.86
CA PRO A 82 8.13 2.55 4.35
C PRO A 82 7.99 2.33 2.84
N MET A 83 6.89 2.77 2.22
CA MET A 83 6.66 2.63 0.77
C MET A 83 7.44 3.64 -0.07
N PHE A 84 7.92 4.73 0.52
CA PHE A 84 8.65 5.76 -0.23
C PHE A 84 9.91 5.22 -0.90
N ARG A 85 10.50 4.17 -0.33
CA ARG A 85 11.68 3.50 -0.91
C ARG A 85 11.40 2.67 -2.17
N CYS A 86 10.15 2.39 -2.49
CA CYS A 86 9.76 1.54 -3.62
C CYS A 86 8.75 2.24 -4.54
N LEU A 87 8.77 3.58 -4.57
CA LEU A 87 7.90 4.38 -5.44
C LEU A 87 8.21 4.16 -6.93
N ASP A 88 9.45 3.80 -7.27
CA ASP A 88 9.83 3.39 -8.63
C ASP A 88 9.08 2.13 -9.11
N LYS A 89 8.67 1.28 -8.17
CA LYS A 89 7.89 0.05 -8.41
C LYS A 89 6.38 0.26 -8.38
N ILE A 90 5.92 1.50 -8.21
CA ILE A 90 4.49 1.83 -8.15
C ILE A 90 4.12 2.62 -9.43
N SER A 91 3.06 2.20 -10.11
CA SER A 91 2.53 2.91 -11.29
C SER A 91 1.56 4.01 -10.86
N LYS A 92 0.72 3.71 -9.87
CA LYS A 92 -0.27 4.64 -9.31
C LYS A 92 -0.34 4.51 -7.79
N LEU A 93 -0.22 5.63 -7.10
CA LEU A 93 -0.37 5.76 -5.65
C LEU A 93 -1.56 6.69 -5.36
N SER A 94 -2.68 6.12 -4.89
CA SER A 94 -3.84 6.89 -4.43
C SER A 94 -3.84 6.95 -2.90
N ILE A 95 -3.80 8.15 -2.32
CA ILE A 95 -3.61 8.34 -0.87
C ILE A 95 -4.51 9.41 -0.27
N SER A 96 -4.92 9.23 0.98
CA SER A 96 -5.63 10.29 1.73
C SER A 96 -4.66 11.35 2.25
N GLU A 97 -4.86 12.59 1.83
CA GLU A 97 -3.98 13.72 2.19
C GLU A 97 -3.94 14.02 3.70
N VAL A 98 -5.04 13.75 4.41
CA VAL A 98 -5.27 14.15 5.81
C VAL A 98 -4.17 13.72 6.80
N ASN A 99 -3.43 12.65 6.50
CA ASN A 99 -2.41 12.09 7.39
C ASN A 99 -0.97 12.27 6.87
N LEU A 100 -0.76 13.03 5.80
CA LEU A 100 0.56 13.32 5.26
C LEU A 100 1.15 14.56 5.91
N THR A 101 2.45 14.52 6.22
CA THR A 101 3.19 15.71 6.63
C THR A 101 3.74 16.46 5.41
N SER A 102 4.17 17.71 5.60
CA SER A 102 4.85 18.46 4.53
C SER A 102 6.11 17.75 4.00
N ASN A 103 6.79 16.98 4.85
CA ASN A 103 7.92 16.13 4.42
C ASN A 103 7.44 14.99 3.52
N ASP A 104 6.34 14.35 3.87
CA ASP A 104 5.76 13.27 3.08
C ASP A 104 5.35 13.79 1.68
N HIS A 105 4.73 14.97 1.62
CA HIS A 105 4.42 15.64 0.35
C HIS A 105 5.66 15.93 -0.49
N ARG A 106 6.69 16.53 0.12
CA ARG A 106 7.94 16.81 -0.58
C ARG A 106 8.56 15.55 -1.16
N SER A 107 8.64 14.47 -0.40
CA SER A 107 9.17 13.19 -0.89
C SER A 107 8.36 12.62 -2.06
N LEU A 108 7.03 12.78 -2.04
CA LEU A 108 6.18 12.35 -3.16
C LEU A 108 6.38 13.21 -4.42
N GLU A 109 6.53 14.53 -4.27
CA GLU A 109 6.81 15.43 -5.39
C GLU A 109 8.20 15.17 -6.00
N GLU A 110 9.21 14.94 -5.17
CA GLU A 110 10.55 14.52 -5.62
C GLU A 110 10.49 13.19 -6.37
N ALA A 111 9.74 12.21 -5.85
CA ALA A 111 9.58 10.90 -6.48
C ALA A 111 8.86 10.98 -7.84
N LYS A 112 7.88 11.89 -8.01
CA LYS A 112 7.22 12.11 -9.32
C LYS A 112 8.21 12.60 -10.38
N VAL A 113 9.17 13.44 -9.98
CA VAL A 113 10.23 13.91 -10.89
C VAL A 113 11.22 12.79 -11.21
N GLN A 114 11.64 12.02 -10.20
CA GLN A 114 12.60 10.91 -10.37
C GLN A 114 12.00 9.71 -11.13
N HIS A 115 10.68 9.53 -11.03
CA HIS A 115 9.96 8.41 -11.61
C HIS A 115 8.74 8.90 -12.40
N PRO A 116 8.91 9.39 -13.65
CA PRO A 116 7.82 10.02 -14.42
C PRO A 116 6.59 9.13 -14.66
N SER A 117 6.77 7.82 -14.60
CA SER A 117 5.68 6.82 -14.69
C SER A 117 4.81 6.70 -13.43
N LEU A 118 5.23 7.30 -12.30
CA LEU A 118 4.49 7.29 -11.05
C LEU A 118 3.39 8.35 -11.10
N GLN A 119 2.15 7.90 -10.96
CA GLN A 119 1.00 8.79 -10.79
C GLN A 119 0.65 8.86 -9.31
N VAL A 120 0.58 10.06 -8.73
CA VAL A 120 0.13 10.27 -7.34
C VAL A 120 -1.21 10.98 -7.37
N GLU A 121 -2.21 10.39 -6.72
CA GLU A 121 -3.57 10.92 -6.63
C GLU A 121 -3.94 11.14 -5.16
N TYR A 122 -4.19 12.39 -4.80
CA TYR A 122 -4.63 12.76 -3.46
C TYR A 122 -6.15 12.71 -3.39
N MET A 123 -6.67 11.87 -2.51
CA MET A 123 -8.11 11.65 -2.33
C MET A 123 -8.60 12.32 -1.06
N LYS A 124 -9.71 13.06 -1.17
CA LYS A 124 -10.48 13.53 -0.01
C LYS A 124 -11.28 12.36 0.54
N TYR A 125 -10.95 11.90 1.74
CA TYR A 125 -11.74 10.85 2.39
C TYR A 125 -13.09 11.46 2.82
N PRO A 126 -14.24 10.94 2.37
CA PRO A 126 -15.52 11.45 2.84
C PRO A 126 -15.69 11.02 4.30
N TYR A 127 -15.66 11.98 5.22
CA TYR A 127 -16.20 11.79 6.55
C TYR A 127 -17.69 11.47 6.38
N ARG A 128 -18.08 10.23 6.64
CA ARG A 128 -19.49 9.87 6.92
C ARG A 128 -19.66 9.81 8.43
#